data_AF-A0A7W4KRA3-F1
#
_entry.id   AF-A0A7W4KRA3-F1
#
_cell.length_a   1.000
_cell.length_b   1.000
_cell.length_c   1.000
_cell.angle_alpha   90.00
_cell.angle_beta   90.00
_cell.angle_gamma   90.00
#
_symmetry.space_group_name_H-M   'P 1'
#
loop_
_entity.id
_entity.type
_entity.pdbx_description
1 polymer ?
#
loop_
_entity_poly.entity_id
_entity_poly.type
_entity_poly.pdbx_seq_one_letter_code
_entity_poly.pdbx_strand_id
1 'polypeptide(L)' 'MAQRKYLNPGEINELLSAVCKMPHPERNHCLILMGYLHGFRASE' A
#
# COMPACT_ATOMS: atom_id res chain seq x y z
N MET A 1 3.23 4.19 24.57
CA MET A 1 2.23 3.95 23.50
C MET A 1 2.82 2.94 22.53
N ALA A 2 2.22 1.77 22.37
CA ALA A 2 2.70 0.80 21.38
C ALA A 2 2.34 1.35 19.98
N GLN A 3 3.35 1.80 19.23
CA GLN A 3 3.14 2.29 17.87
C GLN A 3 2.76 1.10 16.99
N ARG A 4 1.58 1.18 16.38
CA ARG A 4 1.07 0.15 15.48
C ARG A 4 1.94 0.10 14.22
N LYS A 5 2.41 -1.10 13.85
CA LYS A 5 3.37 -1.30 12.74
C LYS A 5 2.71 -1.69 11.41
N TYR A 6 1.39 -1.60 11.31
CA TYR A 6 0.63 -2.09 10.17
C TYR A 6 -0.54 -1.16 9.85
N LEU A 7 -0.83 -1.04 8.56
CA LEU A 7 -1.93 -0.24 8.02
C LEU A 7 -3.27 -0.95 8.26
N ASN A 8 -4.30 -0.19 8.57
CA ASN A 8 -5.67 -0.68 8.60
C ASN A 8 -6.34 -0.55 7.21
N PRO A 9 -7.51 -1.17 6.99
CA PRO A 9 -8.19 -1.13 5.68
C PRO A 9 -8.52 0.28 5.17
N GLY A 10 -8.84 1.22 6.07
CA GLY A 10 -9.10 2.61 5.72
C GLY A 10 -7.83 3.31 5.26
N GLU A 11 -6.74 3.17 6.01
CA GLU A 11 -5.43 3.73 5.67
C GLU A 11 -4.90 3.19 4.33
N ILE A 12 -5.13 1.91 4.04
CA ILE A 12 -4.79 1.33 2.73
C ILE A 12 -5.63 1.93 1.61
N ASN A 13 -6.92 2.12 1.82
CA ASN A 13 -7.78 2.72 0.81
C ASN A 13 -7.37 4.17 0.50
N GLU A 14 -7.00 4.94 1.52
CA GLU A 14 -6.46 6.29 1.36
C GLU A 14 -5.12 6.28 0.60
N LEU A 15 -4.23 5.34 0.92
CA LEU A 15 -2.95 5.16 0.21
C LEU A 15 -3.17 4.82 -1.27
N LEU A 16 -4.06 3.88 -1.58
CA LEU A 16 -4.37 3.48 -2.95
C LEU A 16 -5.02 4.63 -3.75
N SER A 17 -5.84 5.46 -3.11
CA SER A 17 -6.41 6.66 -3.72
C SER A 17 -5.34 7.71 -4.04
N ALA A 18 -4.36 7.90 -3.15
CA ALA A 18 -3.24 8.81 -3.38
C ALA A 18 -2.34 8.35 -4.55
N VAL A 19 -2.20 7.04 -4.74
CA VAL A 19 -1.40 6.45 -5.82
C VAL A 19 -1.90 6.83 -7.22
N CYS A 20 -3.20 7.02 -7.41
CA CYS A 20 -3.76 7.48 -8.69
C CYS A 20 -3.22 8.84 -9.15
N LYS A 21 -2.66 9.64 -8.23
CA LYS A 21 -2.07 10.97 -8.55
C LYS A 21 -0.56 10.91 -8.82
N MET A 22 0.05 9.74 -8.70
CA MET A 22 1.50 9.53 -8.87
C MET A 22 1.83 8.97 -10.26
N PRO A 23 3.09 9.09 -10.72
CA PRO A 23 3.56 8.41 -11.92
C PRO A 23 3.44 6.89 -11.78
N HIS A 24 3.04 6.21 -12.86
CA HIS A 24 2.81 4.75 -12.90
C HIS A 24 1.76 4.26 -11.88
N PRO A 25 0.55 4.84 -11.89
CA PRO A 25 -0.47 4.58 -10.86
C PRO A 25 -0.88 3.10 -10.80
N GLU A 26 -1.11 2.45 -11.95
CA GLU A 26 -1.50 1.04 -12.02
C GLU A 26 -0.43 0.11 -11.42
N ARG A 27 0.84 0.35 -11.76
CA ARG A 27 1.97 -0.43 -11.24
C ARG A 27 2.09 -0.27 -9.73
N ASN A 28 2.06 0.97 -9.24
CA ASN A 28 2.20 1.26 -7.81
C ASN A 28 1.02 0.70 -7.01
N HIS A 29 -0.19 0.79 -7.55
CA HIS A 29 -1.39 0.24 -6.95
C HIS A 29 -1.28 -1.28 -6.82
N CYS A 30 -0.83 -1.95 -7.88
CA CYS A 30 -0.57 -3.39 -7.87
C CYS A 30 0.48 -3.77 -6.81
N LEU A 31 1.64 -3.10 -6.78
CA LEU A 31 2.70 -3.40 -5.82
C LEU A 31 2.23 -3.25 -4.36
N ILE A 32 1.48 -2.19 -4.06
CA ILE A 32 0.96 -1.95 -2.70
C ILE A 32 -0.05 -3.05 -2.31
N LEU A 33 -0.95 -3.43 -3.22
CA LEU A 33 -1.88 -4.54 -2.96
C LEU A 33 -1.14 -5.87 -2.77
N MET A 34 -0.10 -6.12 -3.55
CA MET A 34 0.69 -7.35 -3.43
C MET A 34 1.38 -7.42 -2.06
N GLY A 35 1.98 -6.31 -1.60
CA GLY A 35 2.54 -6.22 -0.25
C GLY A 35 1.49 -6.36 0.86
N TYR A 36 0.30 -5.76 0.69
CA TYR A 36 -0.76 -5.81 1.70
C TYR A 36 -1.48 -7.16 1.79
N LEU A 37 -1.80 -7.79 0.65
CA LEU A 37 -2.55 -9.04 0.59
C LEU A 37 -1.67 -10.28 0.77
N HIS A 38 -0.46 -10.24 0.21
CA HIS A 38 0.44 -11.40 0.18
C HIS A 38 1.65 -11.26 1.10
N GLY A 39 1.91 -10.07 1.66
CA GLY A 39 3.00 -9.86 2.61
C GLY A 39 4.38 -9.76 1.97
N PHE A 40 4.47 -9.50 0.65
CA PHE A 40 5.75 -9.29 -0.03
C PHE A 40 6.48 -8.06 0.50
N ARG A 41 7.81 -8.14 0.55
CA ARG A 41 8.69 -7.02 0.92
C ARG A 41 8.82 -6.06 -0.25
N ALA A 42 9.15 -4.81 0.06
CA ALA A 42 9.37 -3.78 -0.96
C ALA A 42 10.57 -4.04 -1.89
N SER A 43 11.45 -4.99 -1.54
CA SER A 43 12.61 -5.40 -2.34
C SER A 43 12.36 -6.61 -3.23
N GLU A 44 11.23 -7.31 -3.02
CA GLU A 44 10.75 -8.38 -3.89
C GLU A 44 10.02 -7.77 -5.10
#